data_AF-A0A1C1CVM3-F1
#
_entry.id   AF-A0A1C1CVM3-F1
#
_cell.length_a   1.000
_cell.length_b   1.000
_cell.length_c   1.000
_cell.angle_alpha   90.00
_cell.angle_beta   90.00
_cell.angle_gamma   90.00
#
_symmetry.space_group_name_H-M   'P 1'
#
loop_
_entity.id
_entity.type
_entity.pdbx_description
1 polymer ?
#
loop_
_entity_poly.entity_id
_entity_poly.type
_entity_poly.pdbx_seq_one_letter_code
_entity_poly.pdbx_strand_id
1 'polypeptide(L)'
;MKRQATWPPFIHRSRHLQPAIALRFDDPILVCQRICDQQAVHGDTNDPAVLGAIASEQERLYALRGSPDRWLHLSSAQAVMIYLLMLAGEGNTTLADNINLPTTLLFTLRAHYDWMNQHYPASCTAVDKMVIDAMTWDDWVFKESKCRTAMLYFMFGLFFDIDFGLPCDRELDYHSVDVNLPAPKPLWEARDELSWRSEYDIGCHSRDPDLKYGDLLQLNQQDIGAEYADTEEIQRLGRRVEKWHEEMDDFGMLVTFCSTITGQ
;
A
#
# COMPACT_ATOMS: atom_id res chain seq x y z
N MET A 1 7.58 -4.44 29.09
CA MET A 1 7.86 -4.70 27.66
C MET A 1 7.49 -3.46 26.87
N LYS A 2 8.46 -2.74 26.27
CA LYS A 2 8.10 -1.76 25.23
C LYS A 2 7.64 -2.59 24.03
N ARG A 3 6.37 -2.45 23.60
CA ARG A 3 5.96 -2.99 22.29
C ARG A 3 7.00 -2.46 21.30
N GLN A 4 7.74 -3.35 20.63
CA GLN A 4 8.51 -2.91 19.47
C GLN A 4 7.48 -2.27 18.54
N ALA A 5 7.68 -0.99 18.20
CA ALA A 5 6.77 -0.26 17.34
C ALA A 5 6.62 -1.09 16.05
N THR A 6 5.46 -1.74 15.94
CA THR A 6 5.12 -2.56 14.78
C THR A 6 4.45 -1.59 13.83
N TRP A 7 5.21 -1.16 12.83
CA TRP A 7 4.70 -0.24 11.83
C TRP A 7 3.65 -0.95 10.98
N PRO A 8 2.66 -0.21 10.44
CA PRO A 8 1.72 -0.79 9.50
C PRO A 8 2.47 -1.47 8.35
N PRO A 9 2.00 -2.61 7.85
CA PRO A 9 2.79 -3.47 6.96
C PRO A 9 2.98 -2.91 5.53
N PHE A 10 2.44 -1.71 5.27
CA PHE A 10 2.65 -0.91 4.06
C PHE A 10 3.66 0.24 4.26
N ILE A 11 4.19 0.43 5.47
CA ILE A 11 5.25 1.41 5.80
C ILE A 11 6.53 0.65 6.13
N HIS A 12 7.54 0.80 5.26
CA HIS A 12 8.80 0.10 5.44
C HIS A 12 9.62 0.64 6.63
N ARG A 13 10.25 -0.26 7.38
CA ARG A 13 11.09 0.06 8.56
C ARG A 13 12.23 1.04 8.29
N SER A 14 12.83 1.03 7.10
CA SER A 14 13.97 1.90 6.78
C SER A 14 13.61 3.38 6.85
N ARG A 15 12.32 3.72 6.68
CA ARG A 15 11.80 5.09 6.76
C ARG A 15 12.03 5.74 8.12
N HIS A 16 12.14 4.94 9.18
CA HIS A 16 12.36 5.43 10.54
C HIS A 16 13.84 5.42 10.96
N LEU A 17 14.66 4.63 10.26
CA LEU A 17 16.09 4.49 10.57
C LEU A 17 16.92 5.57 9.88
N GLN A 18 16.36 6.32 8.91
CA GLN A 18 17.06 7.41 8.25
C GLN A 18 17.22 8.61 9.21
N PRO A 19 18.46 8.98 9.60
CA PRO A 19 18.70 10.06 10.56
C PRO A 19 18.15 11.41 10.09
N ALA A 20 18.18 11.65 8.77
CA ALA A 20 17.66 12.86 8.15
C ALA A 20 16.15 13.03 8.37
N ILE A 21 15.38 11.93 8.45
CA ILE A 21 13.93 11.95 8.68
C ILE A 21 13.63 12.18 10.17
N ALA A 22 14.40 11.58 11.07
CA ALA A 22 14.21 11.74 12.52
C ALA A 22 14.30 13.21 12.98
N LEU A 23 14.96 14.08 12.21
CA LEU A 23 15.06 15.51 12.46
C LEU A 23 13.94 16.35 11.80
N ARG A 24 13.14 15.77 10.88
CA ARG A 24 12.06 16.45 10.17
C ARG A 24 10.78 16.35 10.99
N PHE A 25 10.53 17.32 11.86
CA PHE A 25 9.30 17.38 12.66
C PHE A 25 8.00 17.44 11.83
N ASP A 26 8.11 17.79 10.55
CA ASP A 26 7.03 17.95 9.57
C ASP A 26 6.86 16.73 8.64
N ASP A 27 7.56 15.62 8.91
CA ASP A 27 7.36 14.36 8.20
C ASP A 27 5.91 13.86 8.38
N PRO A 28 5.18 13.55 7.29
CA PRO A 28 3.77 13.13 7.37
C PRO A 28 3.52 11.94 8.30
N ILE A 29 4.44 10.97 8.35
CA ILE A 29 4.27 9.77 9.18
C ILE A 29 4.48 10.12 10.66
N LEU A 30 5.44 10.98 10.98
CA LEU A 30 5.64 11.44 12.37
C LEU A 30 4.46 12.29 12.86
N VAL A 31 3.87 13.13 12.01
CA VAL A 31 2.65 13.88 12.36
C VAL A 31 1.48 12.92 12.53
N CYS A 32 1.30 11.96 11.62
CA CYS A 32 0.29 10.91 11.72
C CYS A 32 0.38 10.13 13.04
N GLN A 33 1.59 9.72 13.44
CA GLN A 33 1.79 9.04 14.73
C GLN A 33 1.29 9.87 15.92
N ARG A 34 1.60 11.17 15.95
CA ARG A 34 1.13 12.05 17.04
C ARG A 34 -0.38 12.14 17.09
N ILE A 35 -1.05 12.18 15.93
CA ILE A 35 -2.51 12.20 15.84
C ILE A 35 -3.09 10.85 16.29
N CYS A 36 -2.48 9.72 15.89
CA CYS A 36 -2.88 8.40 16.37
C CYS A 36 -2.70 8.26 17.90
N ASP A 37 -1.60 8.79 18.45
CA ASP A 37 -1.36 8.81 19.90
C ASP A 37 -2.40 9.67 20.62
N GLN A 38 -2.78 10.81 20.05
CA GLN A 38 -3.87 11.63 20.56
C GLN A 38 -5.20 10.86 20.55
N GLN A 39 -5.56 10.21 19.44
CA GLN A 39 -6.76 9.37 19.37
C GLN A 39 -6.75 8.27 20.43
N ALA A 40 -5.61 7.59 20.63
CA ALA A 40 -5.48 6.54 21.63
C ALA A 40 -5.67 7.04 23.07
N VAL A 41 -5.36 8.32 23.34
CA VAL A 41 -5.58 8.97 24.64
C VAL A 41 -7.04 9.39 24.84
N HIS A 42 -7.69 9.94 23.80
CA HIS A 42 -9.08 10.37 23.88
C HIS A 42 -10.06 9.19 23.82
N GLY A 43 -9.67 8.11 23.16
CA GLY A 43 -10.47 6.88 23.01
C GLY A 43 -11.60 6.98 21.98
N ASP A 44 -11.70 8.09 21.24
CA ASP A 44 -12.74 8.36 20.25
C ASP A 44 -12.19 9.24 19.12
N THR A 45 -12.23 8.76 17.89
CA THR A 45 -11.80 9.52 16.69
C THR A 45 -12.79 10.63 16.35
N ASN A 46 -14.03 10.55 16.85
CA ASN A 46 -15.02 11.62 16.72
C ASN A 46 -14.74 12.80 17.65
N ASP A 47 -13.73 12.70 18.51
CA ASP A 47 -13.30 13.85 19.29
C ASP A 47 -12.99 15.02 18.34
N PRO A 48 -13.65 16.19 18.50
CA PRO A 48 -13.45 17.34 17.63
C PRO A 48 -11.99 17.79 17.52
N ALA A 49 -11.16 17.53 18.53
CA ALA A 49 -9.74 17.82 18.50
C ALA A 49 -8.98 16.86 17.57
N VAL A 50 -9.33 15.56 17.57
CA VAL A 50 -8.72 14.56 16.68
C VAL A 50 -9.16 14.83 15.23
N LEU A 51 -10.45 15.04 14.99
CA LEU A 51 -10.96 15.39 13.66
C LEU A 51 -10.34 16.70 13.14
N GLY A 52 -10.24 17.73 14.00
CA GLY A 52 -9.59 18.99 13.66
C GLY A 52 -8.11 18.84 13.32
N ALA A 53 -7.39 17.95 14.03
CA ALA A 53 -6.00 17.64 13.75
C ALA A 53 -5.83 16.91 12.40
N ILE A 54 -6.69 15.93 12.10
CA ILE A 54 -6.69 15.23 10.81
C ILE A 54 -7.00 16.20 9.67
N ALA A 55 -8.00 17.07 9.84
CA ALA A 55 -8.37 18.06 8.83
C ALA A 55 -7.21 19.05 8.57
N SER A 56 -6.61 19.60 9.63
CA SER A 56 -5.47 20.52 9.50
C SER A 56 -4.27 19.85 8.82
N GLU A 57 -4.03 18.58 9.10
CA GLU A 57 -2.94 17.83 8.49
C GLU A 57 -3.25 17.50 7.02
N GLN A 58 -4.49 17.10 6.70
CA GLN A 58 -4.94 16.88 5.33
C GLN A 58 -4.72 18.13 4.46
N GLU A 59 -5.08 19.32 4.95
CA GLU A 59 -4.85 20.59 4.26
C GLU A 59 -3.36 20.84 4.00
N ARG A 60 -2.51 20.58 5.01
CA ARG A 60 -1.05 20.71 4.89
C ARG A 60 -0.50 19.76 3.83
N LEU A 61 -0.88 18.49 3.86
CA LEU A 61 -0.44 17.49 2.89
C LEU A 61 -0.88 17.86 1.47
N TYR A 62 -2.14 18.31 1.31
CA TYR A 62 -2.63 18.78 0.02
C TYR A 62 -1.87 20.00 -0.50
N ALA A 63 -1.47 20.94 0.36
CA ALA A 63 -0.65 22.09 -0.02
C ALA A 63 0.74 21.66 -0.52
N LEU A 64 1.27 20.54 -0.04
CA LEU A 64 2.58 19.99 -0.41
C LEU A 64 2.57 19.16 -1.71
N ARG A 65 1.44 19.02 -2.40
CA ARG A 65 1.30 18.23 -3.64
C ARG A 65 2.20 18.66 -4.80
N GLY A 66 2.78 19.87 -4.76
CA GLY A 66 3.72 20.36 -5.76
C GLY A 66 5.19 20.05 -5.47
N SER A 67 5.48 19.33 -4.39
CA SER A 67 6.86 18.98 -4.01
C SER A 67 7.51 18.06 -5.04
N PRO A 68 8.83 18.15 -5.27
CA PRO A 68 9.57 17.15 -6.05
C PRO A 68 9.99 15.92 -5.22
N ASP A 69 9.77 15.93 -3.90
CA ASP A 69 10.23 14.89 -2.98
C ASP A 69 9.32 13.64 -3.04
N ARG A 70 9.74 12.60 -3.78
CA ARG A 70 8.96 11.34 -3.91
C ARG A 70 8.54 10.76 -2.57
N TRP A 71 9.42 10.87 -1.57
CA TRP A 71 9.20 10.28 -0.27
C TRP A 71 8.13 11.04 0.50
N LEU A 72 8.06 12.36 0.31
CA LEU A 72 6.95 13.15 0.84
C LEU A 72 5.62 12.68 0.27
N HIS A 73 5.52 12.42 -1.04
CA HIS A 73 4.28 11.93 -1.65
C HIS A 73 3.85 10.57 -1.10
N LEU A 74 4.78 9.62 -1.00
CA LEU A 74 4.48 8.30 -0.45
C LEU A 74 4.08 8.39 1.03
N SER A 75 4.84 9.12 1.85
CA SER A 75 4.53 9.29 3.27
C SER A 75 3.21 10.03 3.49
N SER A 76 2.87 11.00 2.64
CA SER A 76 1.57 11.69 2.67
C SER A 76 0.43 10.73 2.34
N ALA A 77 0.59 9.91 1.30
CA ALA A 77 -0.40 8.91 0.91
C ALA A 77 -0.63 7.85 2.00
N GLN A 78 0.45 7.37 2.62
CA GLN A 78 0.41 6.43 3.74
C GLN A 78 -0.28 7.02 4.98
N ALA A 79 0.02 8.28 5.33
CA ALA A 79 -0.67 8.98 6.42
C ALA A 79 -2.17 9.12 6.13
N VAL A 80 -2.53 9.53 4.91
CA VAL A 80 -3.94 9.62 4.49
C VAL A 80 -4.67 8.28 4.57
N MET A 81 -4.03 7.19 4.16
CA MET A 81 -4.62 5.86 4.33
C MET A 81 -4.86 5.50 5.80
N ILE A 82 -3.94 5.88 6.70
CA ILE A 82 -4.15 5.69 8.15
C ILE A 82 -5.34 6.51 8.64
N TYR A 83 -5.47 7.78 8.22
CA TYR A 83 -6.62 8.60 8.60
C TYR A 83 -7.95 8.04 8.09
N LEU A 84 -7.99 7.54 6.86
CA LEU A 84 -9.16 6.86 6.32
C LEU A 84 -9.53 5.62 7.13
N LEU A 85 -8.54 4.81 7.53
CA LEU A 85 -8.74 3.65 8.40
C LEU A 85 -9.21 4.04 9.80
N MET A 86 -8.69 5.12 10.38
CA MET A 86 -9.13 5.64 11.68
C MET A 86 -10.60 6.06 11.62
N LEU A 87 -11.00 6.82 10.59
CA LEU A 87 -12.38 7.26 10.43
C LEU A 87 -13.34 6.10 10.15
N ALA A 88 -12.89 5.08 9.42
CA ALA A 88 -13.65 3.86 9.17
C ALA A 88 -13.84 2.97 10.42
N GLY A 89 -12.86 2.94 11.33
CA GLY A 89 -12.87 2.07 12.50
C GLY A 89 -13.93 2.40 13.55
N GLU A 90 -14.40 3.66 13.62
CA GLU A 90 -15.47 4.10 14.52
C GLU A 90 -16.87 3.67 14.06
N GLY A 91 -17.00 3.19 12.82
CA GLY A 91 -18.26 2.83 12.19
C GLY A 91 -18.86 3.94 11.31
N ASN A 92 -19.94 3.60 10.62
CA ASN A 92 -20.51 4.42 9.55
C ASN A 92 -20.98 5.82 9.99
N THR A 93 -21.24 6.05 11.27
CA THR A 93 -21.71 7.35 11.78
C THR A 93 -20.65 8.43 11.59
N THR A 94 -19.37 8.15 11.86
CA THR A 94 -18.28 9.12 11.72
C THR A 94 -18.09 9.58 10.29
N LEU A 95 -18.10 8.62 9.36
CA LEU A 95 -18.00 8.89 7.92
C LEU A 95 -19.22 9.68 7.41
N ALA A 96 -20.42 9.37 7.91
CA ALA A 96 -21.65 10.05 7.51
C ALA A 96 -21.75 11.48 8.08
N ASP A 97 -21.41 11.67 9.35
CA ASP A 97 -21.52 12.96 10.04
C ASP A 97 -20.45 13.97 9.57
N ASN A 98 -19.31 13.47 9.10
CA ASN A 98 -18.18 14.28 8.65
C ASN A 98 -17.82 14.05 7.18
N ILE A 99 -18.79 13.83 6.29
CA ILE A 99 -18.58 13.46 4.88
C ILE A 99 -17.52 14.29 4.12
N ASN A 100 -17.35 15.56 4.49
CA ASN A 100 -16.35 16.44 3.91
C ASN A 100 -14.91 15.94 4.16
N LEU A 101 -14.61 15.41 5.35
CA LEU A 101 -13.25 15.02 5.73
C LEU A 101 -12.76 13.76 4.99
N PRO A 102 -13.49 12.63 4.94
CA PRO A 102 -13.14 11.51 4.08
C PRO A 102 -12.99 11.93 2.62
N THR A 103 -13.90 12.78 2.13
CA THR A 103 -13.84 13.29 0.76
C THR A 103 -12.54 14.05 0.50
N THR A 104 -12.16 15.01 1.35
CA THR A 104 -10.92 15.79 1.17
C THR A 104 -9.66 14.94 1.36
N LEU A 105 -9.69 13.94 2.25
CA LEU A 105 -8.63 12.94 2.37
C LEU A 105 -8.43 12.18 1.05
N LEU A 106 -9.51 11.72 0.42
CA LEU A 106 -9.44 11.04 -0.88
C LEU A 106 -8.91 11.97 -1.99
N PHE A 107 -9.24 13.27 -1.98
CA PHE A 107 -8.64 14.26 -2.90
C PHE A 107 -7.13 14.41 -2.68
N THR A 108 -6.69 14.42 -1.42
CA THR A 108 -5.26 14.46 -1.09
C THR A 108 -4.55 13.18 -1.52
N LEU A 109 -5.15 12.01 -1.26
CA LEU A 109 -4.61 10.72 -1.69
C LEU A 109 -4.39 10.73 -3.21
N ARG A 110 -5.40 11.16 -3.95
CA ARG A 110 -5.36 11.24 -5.42
C ARG A 110 -4.24 12.14 -5.90
N ALA A 111 -4.11 13.35 -5.33
CA ALA A 111 -3.10 14.30 -5.74
C ALA A 111 -1.67 13.75 -5.57
N HIS A 112 -1.40 13.04 -4.48
CA HIS A 112 -0.07 12.43 -4.28
C HIS A 112 0.16 11.22 -5.19
N TYR A 113 -0.85 10.39 -5.42
CA TYR A 113 -0.74 9.26 -6.33
C TYR A 113 -0.62 9.67 -7.80
N ASP A 114 -1.35 10.69 -8.25
CA ASP A 114 -1.22 11.28 -9.58
C ASP A 114 0.24 11.67 -9.83
N TRP A 115 0.85 12.39 -8.88
CA TRP A 115 2.26 12.78 -8.98
C TRP A 115 3.18 11.55 -9.02
N MET A 116 2.97 10.58 -8.12
CA MET A 116 3.80 9.37 -8.07
C MET A 116 3.64 8.50 -9.31
N ASN A 117 2.47 8.44 -9.93
CA ASN A 117 2.22 7.65 -11.14
C ASN A 117 2.85 8.30 -12.37
N GLN A 118 2.86 9.63 -12.45
CA GLN A 118 3.53 10.36 -13.52
C GLN A 118 5.06 10.17 -13.50
N HIS A 119 5.67 10.04 -12.32
CA HIS A 119 7.13 9.96 -12.18
C HIS A 119 7.65 8.52 -11.98
N TYR A 120 6.82 7.63 -11.42
CA TYR A 120 7.18 6.26 -11.09
C TYR A 120 6.01 5.33 -11.44
N PRO A 121 5.71 5.09 -12.72
CA PRO A 121 4.53 4.34 -13.14
C PRO A 121 4.46 2.93 -12.53
N ALA A 122 3.23 2.44 -12.30
CA ALA A 122 2.95 1.15 -11.68
C ALA A 122 3.53 -0.04 -12.47
N SER A 123 3.45 0.04 -13.80
CA SER A 123 3.92 -0.99 -14.71
C SER A 123 5.44 -0.91 -14.87
N CYS A 124 6.16 -1.71 -14.09
CA CYS A 124 7.40 -2.29 -14.56
C CYS A 124 7.09 -3.76 -14.84
N THR A 125 6.53 -4.02 -16.03
CA THR A 125 6.47 -5.33 -16.65
C THR A 125 7.77 -6.09 -16.38
N ALA A 126 7.68 -7.30 -15.82
CA ALA A 126 8.75 -8.29 -15.69
C ALA A 126 10.13 -7.64 -15.70
N VAL A 127 10.52 -7.05 -14.56
CA VAL A 127 11.71 -6.20 -14.50
C VAL A 127 12.86 -6.94 -15.15
N ASP A 128 13.28 -6.44 -16.32
CA ASP A 128 14.36 -7.04 -17.08
C ASP A 128 15.56 -7.14 -16.13
N LYS A 129 16.30 -8.24 -16.15
CA LYS A 129 17.40 -8.46 -15.19
C LYS A 129 18.35 -7.27 -15.15
N MET A 130 18.54 -6.61 -16.30
CA MET A 130 19.30 -5.36 -16.43
C MET A 130 18.75 -4.18 -15.63
N VAL A 131 17.43 -3.99 -15.57
CA VAL A 131 16.79 -2.91 -14.79
C VAL A 131 16.89 -3.21 -13.30
N ILE A 132 16.81 -4.48 -12.90
CA ILE A 132 17.00 -4.92 -11.51
C ILE A 132 18.43 -4.68 -11.04
N ASP A 133 19.41 -5.08 -11.85
CA ASP A 133 20.83 -4.94 -11.51
C ASP A 133 21.18 -3.46 -11.29
N ALA A 134 20.45 -2.54 -11.94
CA ALA A 134 20.56 -1.10 -11.74
C ALA A 134 19.69 -0.53 -10.60
N MET A 135 18.70 -1.28 -10.09
CA MET A 135 17.78 -0.80 -9.06
C MET A 135 18.46 -0.78 -7.70
N THR A 136 18.39 0.38 -7.02
CA THR A 136 18.85 0.51 -5.64
C THR A 136 17.81 -0.02 -4.67
N TRP A 137 18.24 -0.38 -3.47
CA TRP A 137 17.31 -0.79 -2.41
C TRP A 137 16.32 0.33 -2.03
N ASP A 138 16.76 1.59 -2.02
CA ASP A 138 15.88 2.74 -1.73
C ASP A 138 14.77 2.89 -2.79
N ASP A 139 15.11 2.71 -4.07
CA ASP A 139 14.13 2.71 -5.16
C ASP A 139 13.15 1.54 -5.07
N TRP A 140 13.66 0.36 -4.74
CA TRP A 140 12.82 -0.83 -4.55
C TRP A 140 11.85 -0.64 -3.38
N VAL A 141 12.34 -0.17 -2.22
CA VAL A 141 11.50 0.11 -1.04
C VAL A 141 10.43 1.14 -1.38
N PHE A 142 10.77 2.18 -2.14
CA PHE A 142 9.80 3.18 -2.58
C PHE A 142 8.69 2.55 -3.43
N LYS A 143 9.05 1.77 -4.46
CA LYS A 143 8.10 1.10 -5.36
C LYS A 143 7.22 0.11 -4.61
N GLU A 144 7.81 -0.72 -3.77
CA GLU A 144 7.10 -1.74 -2.99
C GLU A 144 6.14 -1.08 -1.98
N SER A 145 6.58 -0.05 -1.27
CA SER A 145 5.73 0.70 -0.33
C SER A 145 4.56 1.39 -1.03
N LYS A 146 4.81 1.97 -2.22
CA LYS A 146 3.77 2.57 -3.07
C LYS A 146 2.75 1.52 -3.52
N CYS A 147 3.22 0.34 -3.93
CA CYS A 147 2.39 -0.79 -4.32
C CYS A 147 1.50 -1.25 -3.17
N ARG A 148 2.10 -1.55 -2.00
CA ARG A 148 1.37 -1.96 -0.79
C ARG A 148 0.33 -0.94 -0.33
N THR A 149 0.66 0.35 -0.41
CA THR A 149 -0.29 1.43 -0.08
C THR A 149 -1.46 1.47 -1.08
N ALA A 150 -1.22 1.20 -2.37
CA ALA A 150 -2.27 1.15 -3.38
C ALA A 150 -3.17 -0.08 -3.17
N MET A 151 -2.59 -1.24 -2.88
CA MET A 151 -3.33 -2.45 -2.54
C MET A 151 -4.23 -2.23 -1.33
N LEU A 152 -3.72 -1.55 -0.30
CA LEU A 152 -4.52 -1.21 0.87
C LEU A 152 -5.73 -0.34 0.51
N TYR A 153 -5.57 0.63 -0.38
CA TYR A 153 -6.70 1.41 -0.89
C TYR A 153 -7.71 0.54 -1.63
N PHE A 154 -7.27 -0.37 -2.50
CA PHE A 154 -8.21 -1.25 -3.22
C PHE A 154 -8.97 -2.17 -2.27
N MET A 155 -8.31 -2.69 -1.24
CA MET A 155 -8.98 -3.45 -0.18
C MET A 155 -9.94 -2.59 0.62
N PHE A 156 -9.58 -1.34 0.91
CA PHE A 156 -10.48 -0.40 1.57
C PHE A 156 -11.78 -0.21 0.77
N GLY A 157 -11.68 -0.11 -0.56
CA GLY A 157 -12.83 -0.09 -1.48
C GLY A 157 -13.68 -1.37 -1.51
N LEU A 158 -13.20 -2.51 -0.99
CA LEU A 158 -14.03 -3.71 -0.84
C LEU A 158 -15.05 -3.60 0.30
N PHE A 159 -14.77 -2.74 1.28
CA PHE A 159 -15.61 -2.58 2.48
C PHE A 159 -16.39 -1.26 2.48
N PHE A 160 -15.97 -0.29 1.68
CA PHE A 160 -16.55 1.04 1.61
C PHE A 160 -16.83 1.41 0.16
N ASP A 161 -18.02 1.93 -0.10
CA ASP A 161 -18.44 2.43 -1.41
C ASP A 161 -17.66 3.71 -1.75
N ILE A 162 -16.56 3.55 -2.51
CA ILE A 162 -15.60 4.61 -2.82
C ILE A 162 -15.32 4.60 -4.32
N ASP A 163 -15.92 5.56 -5.02
CA ASP A 163 -15.67 5.81 -6.45
C ASP A 163 -14.48 6.76 -6.71
N PHE A 164 -13.79 7.22 -5.65
CA PHE A 164 -12.79 8.28 -5.77
C PHE A 164 -11.65 8.13 -4.76
N GLY A 165 -10.40 8.35 -5.17
CA GLY A 165 -9.26 8.45 -4.26
C GLY A 165 -7.94 8.02 -4.87
N LEU A 166 -7.91 6.89 -5.58
CA LEU A 166 -6.83 6.59 -6.51
C LEU A 166 -7.24 6.95 -7.94
N PRO A 167 -6.31 7.51 -8.74
CA PRO A 167 -6.44 7.45 -10.18
C PRO A 167 -6.52 5.98 -10.60
N CYS A 168 -7.58 5.60 -11.31
CA CYS A 168 -7.82 4.22 -11.76
C CYS A 168 -8.19 4.12 -13.24
N ASP A 169 -8.19 5.23 -14.00
CA ASP A 169 -8.78 5.28 -15.35
C ASP A 169 -7.78 5.64 -16.46
N ARG A 170 -6.53 5.96 -16.11
CA ARG A 170 -5.48 6.28 -17.10
C ARG A 170 -4.51 5.12 -17.26
N GLU A 171 -3.85 5.04 -18.41
CA GLU A 171 -2.85 3.99 -18.69
C GLU A 171 -1.70 3.91 -17.67
N LEU A 172 -1.39 5.02 -16.98
CA LEU A 172 -0.33 5.10 -15.97
C LEU A 172 -0.83 4.82 -14.55
N ASP A 173 -2.13 4.64 -14.39
CA ASP A 173 -2.78 4.47 -13.10
C ASP A 173 -2.74 3.00 -12.63
N TYR A 174 -2.98 2.79 -11.34
CA TYR A 174 -3.19 1.43 -10.85
C TYR A 174 -4.61 0.99 -11.19
N HIS A 175 -4.74 -0.08 -11.95
CA HIS A 175 -5.95 -0.90 -11.94
C HIS A 175 -5.78 -1.98 -10.87
N SER A 176 -6.82 -2.23 -10.07
CA SER A 176 -6.75 -3.20 -8.95
C SER A 176 -6.24 -4.57 -9.41
N VAL A 177 -6.67 -5.03 -10.59
CA VAL A 177 -6.26 -6.31 -11.18
C VAL A 177 -4.82 -6.34 -11.68
N ASP A 178 -4.23 -5.19 -11.98
CA ASP A 178 -2.88 -5.08 -12.55
C ASP A 178 -1.79 -4.78 -11.50
N VAL A 179 -2.19 -4.58 -10.25
CA VAL A 179 -1.25 -4.33 -9.16
C VAL A 179 -0.47 -5.60 -8.86
N ASN A 180 0.85 -5.51 -8.87
CA ASN A 180 1.73 -6.61 -8.48
C ASN A 180 1.45 -7.04 -7.03
N LEU A 181 1.50 -8.34 -6.77
CA LEU A 181 1.43 -8.85 -5.41
C LEU A 181 2.61 -8.37 -4.58
N PRO A 182 2.43 -8.20 -3.26
CA PRO A 182 3.49 -7.76 -2.38
C PRO A 182 4.69 -8.68 -2.46
N ALA A 183 5.86 -8.08 -2.32
CA ALA A 183 7.08 -8.84 -2.27
C ALA A 183 7.11 -9.77 -1.04
N PRO A 184 7.73 -10.95 -1.20
CA PRO A 184 8.17 -11.83 -0.13
C PRO A 184 8.77 -11.14 1.08
N LYS A 185 8.46 -11.72 2.24
CA LYS A 185 8.89 -11.26 3.56
C LYS A 185 10.40 -11.01 3.67
N PRO A 186 11.30 -11.89 3.18
CA PRO A 186 12.75 -11.65 3.32
C PRO A 186 13.22 -10.37 2.61
N LEU A 187 12.62 -10.05 1.46
CA LEU A 187 12.93 -8.81 0.74
C LEU A 187 12.40 -7.58 1.48
N TRP A 188 11.16 -7.65 1.94
CA TRP A 188 10.51 -6.54 2.64
C TRP A 188 11.13 -6.26 4.01
N GLU A 189 11.62 -7.30 4.71
CA GLU A 189 12.21 -7.14 6.05
C GLU A 189 13.73 -6.91 6.04
N ALA A 190 14.34 -6.89 4.85
CA ALA A 190 15.75 -6.59 4.67
C ALA A 190 16.15 -5.30 5.38
N ARG A 191 17.35 -5.27 5.95
CA ARG A 191 17.78 -4.19 6.86
C ARG A 191 18.66 -3.15 6.19
N ASP A 192 19.25 -3.54 5.09
CA ASP A 192 20.21 -2.78 4.30
C ASP A 192 20.21 -3.34 2.87
N GLU A 193 20.87 -2.61 1.98
CA GLU A 193 20.96 -2.97 0.57
C GLU A 193 21.66 -4.31 0.33
N LEU A 194 22.63 -4.68 1.18
CA LEU A 194 23.38 -5.94 1.04
C LEU A 194 22.51 -7.15 1.35
N SER A 195 21.76 -7.10 2.47
CA SER A 195 20.81 -8.15 2.84
C SER A 195 19.68 -8.25 1.83
N TRP A 196 19.14 -7.11 1.38
CA TRP A 196 18.13 -7.09 0.32
C TRP A 196 18.65 -7.73 -0.97
N ARG A 197 19.85 -7.37 -1.44
CA ARG A 197 20.44 -7.92 -2.66
C ARG A 197 20.68 -9.42 -2.53
N SER A 198 21.14 -9.90 -1.38
CA SER A 198 21.33 -11.34 -1.12
C SER A 198 20.02 -12.12 -1.26
N GLU A 199 18.95 -11.66 -0.60
CA GLU A 199 17.62 -12.30 -0.70
C GLU A 199 17.05 -12.18 -2.12
N TYR A 200 17.31 -11.05 -2.77
CA TYR A 200 16.88 -10.82 -4.14
C TYR A 200 17.56 -11.80 -5.10
N ASP A 201 18.87 -11.97 -5.01
CA ASP A 201 19.63 -12.88 -5.86
C ASP A 201 19.19 -14.33 -5.65
N ILE A 202 18.89 -14.74 -4.41
CA ILE A 202 18.33 -16.08 -4.13
C ILE A 202 16.96 -16.25 -4.81
N GLY A 203 16.06 -15.26 -4.64
CA GLY A 203 14.70 -15.31 -5.18
C GLY A 203 14.64 -15.22 -6.71
N CYS A 204 15.48 -14.38 -7.32
CA CYS A 204 15.47 -14.05 -8.74
C CYS A 204 15.78 -15.26 -9.63
N HIS A 205 16.59 -16.22 -9.15
CA HIS A 205 16.82 -17.48 -9.87
C HIS A 205 15.55 -18.35 -10.00
N SER A 206 14.48 -18.01 -9.28
CA SER A 206 13.30 -18.85 -9.14
C SER A 206 11.98 -18.12 -9.39
N ARG A 207 12.00 -16.81 -9.69
CA ARG A 207 10.78 -16.02 -9.90
C ARG A 207 10.30 -16.12 -11.34
N ASP A 208 9.11 -16.69 -11.48
CA ASP A 208 8.19 -16.44 -12.58
C ASP A 208 7.85 -14.93 -12.65
N PRO A 209 7.28 -14.42 -13.76
CA PRO A 209 6.89 -13.02 -13.86
C PRO A 209 6.01 -12.61 -12.67
N ASP A 210 6.10 -11.34 -12.30
CA ASP A 210 5.40 -10.77 -11.15
C ASP A 210 3.91 -11.14 -11.19
N LEU A 211 3.47 -11.87 -10.18
CA LEU A 211 2.06 -12.17 -9.98
C LEU A 211 1.31 -10.88 -9.68
N LYS A 212 0.07 -10.79 -10.17
CA LYS A 212 -0.81 -9.66 -9.98
C LYS A 212 -1.98 -10.02 -9.07
N TYR A 213 -2.64 -9.02 -8.51
CA TYR A 213 -3.86 -9.23 -7.74
C TYR A 213 -4.96 -9.89 -8.59
N GLY A 214 -5.06 -9.54 -9.89
CA GLY A 214 -5.97 -10.19 -10.83
C GLY A 214 -5.74 -11.71 -10.96
N ASP A 215 -4.50 -12.17 -10.79
CA ASP A 215 -4.19 -13.60 -10.82
C ASP A 215 -4.79 -14.33 -9.61
N LEU A 216 -4.79 -13.70 -8.43
CA LEU A 216 -5.46 -14.25 -7.24
C LEU A 216 -6.98 -14.31 -7.43
N LEU A 217 -7.56 -13.24 -7.99
CA LEU A 217 -8.99 -13.21 -8.29
C LEU A 217 -9.39 -14.30 -9.29
N GLN A 218 -8.57 -14.50 -10.33
CA GLN A 218 -8.80 -15.54 -11.33
C GLN A 218 -8.83 -16.94 -10.71
N LEU A 219 -7.91 -17.25 -9.79
CA LEU A 219 -7.91 -18.53 -9.08
C LEU A 219 -9.13 -18.69 -8.17
N ASN A 220 -9.53 -17.64 -7.45
CA ASN A 220 -10.66 -17.71 -6.53
C ASN A 220 -12.02 -17.83 -7.23
N GLN A 221 -12.16 -17.26 -8.43
CA GLN A 221 -13.42 -17.32 -9.20
C GLN A 221 -13.66 -18.69 -9.86
N GLN A 222 -12.63 -19.50 -10.03
CA GLN A 222 -12.74 -20.76 -10.78
C GLN A 222 -13.54 -21.85 -10.06
N ASP A 223 -13.61 -21.80 -8.73
CA ASP A 223 -14.51 -22.69 -7.96
C ASP A 223 -15.98 -22.52 -8.38
N ILE A 224 -16.33 -21.47 -9.13
CA ILE A 224 -17.72 -21.12 -9.46
C ILE A 224 -18.14 -21.54 -10.89
N GLY A 225 -17.27 -21.98 -11.82
CA GLY A 225 -17.82 -22.43 -13.12
C GLY A 225 -16.95 -22.83 -14.31
N ALA A 226 -15.66 -23.15 -14.16
CA ALA A 226 -14.82 -23.43 -15.33
C ALA A 226 -14.67 -24.93 -15.65
N GLU A 227 -15.64 -25.53 -16.34
CA GLU A 227 -15.49 -26.88 -16.96
C GLU A 227 -14.57 -26.90 -18.21
N TYR A 228 -14.13 -25.72 -18.70
CA TYR A 228 -13.38 -25.61 -19.97
C TYR A 228 -12.18 -24.66 -19.95
N ALA A 229 -11.71 -24.24 -18.78
CA ALA A 229 -10.47 -23.47 -18.75
C ALA A 229 -9.27 -24.39 -18.94
N ASP A 230 -8.21 -23.88 -19.59
CA ASP A 230 -6.96 -24.62 -19.79
C ASP A 230 -6.38 -25.03 -18.43
N THR A 231 -6.65 -26.27 -18.05
CA THR A 231 -6.31 -26.82 -16.75
C THR A 231 -4.80 -26.70 -16.49
N GLU A 232 -3.96 -26.74 -17.54
CA GLU A 232 -2.51 -26.66 -17.38
C GLU A 232 -2.05 -25.25 -17.02
N GLU A 233 -2.55 -24.22 -17.71
CA GLU A 233 -2.21 -22.83 -17.42
C GLU A 233 -2.64 -22.42 -16.01
N ILE A 234 -3.84 -22.83 -15.61
CA ILE A 234 -4.39 -22.59 -14.28
C ILE A 234 -3.59 -23.32 -13.22
N GLN A 235 -3.26 -24.60 -13.43
CA GLN A 235 -2.42 -25.34 -12.49
C GLN A 235 -1.03 -24.70 -12.37
N ARG A 236 -0.49 -24.15 -13.46
CA ARG A 236 0.76 -23.37 -13.42
C ARG A 236 0.58 -22.10 -12.59
N LEU A 237 -0.52 -21.38 -12.77
CA LEU A 237 -0.82 -20.20 -11.96
C LEU A 237 -0.99 -20.55 -10.47
N GLY A 238 -1.72 -21.63 -10.17
CA GLY A 238 -1.88 -22.16 -8.81
C GLY A 238 -0.54 -22.44 -8.15
N ARG A 239 0.37 -23.17 -8.81
CA ARG A 239 1.72 -23.44 -8.29
C ARG A 239 2.54 -22.16 -8.04
N ARG A 240 2.39 -21.14 -8.89
CA ARG A 240 3.05 -19.83 -8.72
C ARG A 240 2.52 -19.11 -7.48
N VAL A 241 1.20 -19.10 -7.30
CA VAL A 241 0.53 -18.48 -6.15
C VAL A 241 0.85 -19.23 -4.85
N GLU A 242 0.86 -20.56 -4.87
CA GLU A 242 1.29 -21.39 -3.73
C GLU A 242 2.71 -21.04 -3.30
N LYS A 243 3.64 -20.95 -4.25
CA LYS A 243 5.01 -20.53 -3.96
C LYS A 243 5.07 -19.13 -3.37
N TRP A 244 4.27 -18.19 -3.88
CA TRP A 244 4.20 -16.85 -3.31
C TRP A 244 3.63 -16.87 -1.88
N HIS A 245 2.62 -17.70 -1.59
CA HIS A 245 2.09 -17.89 -0.23
C HIS A 245 3.13 -18.44 0.76
N GLU A 246 4.09 -19.26 0.32
CA GLU A 246 5.16 -19.75 1.20
C GLU A 246 6.10 -18.64 1.70
N GLU A 247 6.22 -17.56 0.92
CA GLU A 247 7.17 -16.48 1.18
C GLU A 247 6.49 -15.18 1.64
N MET A 248 5.16 -15.12 1.67
CA MET A 248 4.41 -13.89 1.96
C MET A 248 4.57 -13.43 3.43
N ASP A 249 4.43 -12.14 3.65
CA ASP A 249 4.34 -11.56 4.98
C ASP A 249 2.87 -11.36 5.42
N ASP A 250 2.69 -10.69 6.55
CA ASP A 250 1.36 -10.41 7.10
C ASP A 250 0.50 -9.55 6.17
N PHE A 251 1.11 -8.73 5.30
CA PHE A 251 0.36 -7.98 4.28
C PHE A 251 -0.11 -8.89 3.16
N GLY A 252 0.76 -9.79 2.68
CA GLY A 252 0.38 -10.78 1.67
C GLY A 252 -0.77 -11.67 2.14
N MET A 253 -0.78 -12.07 3.42
CA MET A 253 -1.93 -12.77 4.00
C MET A 253 -3.22 -11.97 3.89
N LEU A 254 -3.19 -10.67 4.24
CA LEU A 254 -4.35 -9.78 4.12
C LEU A 254 -4.82 -9.67 2.65
N VAL A 255 -3.90 -9.55 1.69
CA VAL A 255 -4.23 -9.54 0.26
C VAL A 255 -4.96 -10.81 -0.15
N THR A 256 -4.46 -11.98 0.25
CA THR A 256 -5.09 -13.27 -0.05
C THR A 256 -6.48 -13.37 0.55
N PHE A 257 -6.67 -12.94 1.80
CA PHE A 257 -8.01 -12.93 2.39
C PHE A 257 -8.96 -12.02 1.62
N CYS A 258 -8.53 -10.80 1.30
CA CYS A 258 -9.35 -9.85 0.55
C CYS A 258 -9.70 -10.34 -0.86
N SER A 259 -8.82 -11.10 -1.53
CA SER A 259 -9.15 -11.66 -2.85
C SER A 259 -10.23 -12.74 -2.81
N THR A 260 -10.48 -13.36 -1.64
CA THR A 260 -11.58 -14.32 -1.45
C THR A 260 -12.93 -13.64 -1.18
N ILE A 261 -12.90 -12.34 -0.83
CA ILE A 261 -14.10 -11.53 -0.69
C ILE A 261 -14.58 -11.25 -2.12
N THR A 262 -15.56 -12.04 -2.56
CA THR A 262 -16.28 -11.76 -3.79
C THR A 262 -16.94 -10.39 -3.64
N GLY A 263 -16.55 -9.43 -4.47
CA GLY A 263 -17.32 -8.20 -4.63
C GLY A 263 -18.76 -8.61 -4.95
N GLN A 264 -19.70 -8.11 -4.15
CA GLN A 264 -21.13 -8.31 -4.38
C GLN A 264 -21.56 -7.75 -5.73
#